data_AF-A0A6A4V0X0-F1
#
_entry.id   AF-A0A6A4V0X0-F1
#
_cell.length_a   1.000
_cell.length_b   1.000
_cell.length_c   1.000
_cell.angle_alpha   90.00
_cell.angle_beta   90.00
_cell.angle_gamma   90.00
#
_symmetry.space_group_name_H-M   'P 1'
#
loop_
_entity.id
_entity.type
_entity.pdbx_description
1 polymer ?
#
loop_
_entity_poly.entity_id
_entity_poly.type
_entity_poly.pdbx_seq_one_letter_code
_entity_poly.pdbx_strand_id
1 'polypeptide(L)'
;MKILANSAKLLGLVALTLGPVPVLLMSVTGLDAAQADSSKGNGNGNGNGNGNKNNDKDKSKKAYKNSGNGNVKVNGKVKGDIASELKGMNAVRANPNALINANPDSEVGRIAAYRDAALITQQAATSAETALADLVAARQSLAIAEAMPALTAEEIVARDAAIAVASSAIIEATTALVAADDSLATAASAEEAALLRATDGRILSPEALAYVRQELGL
;
A
#
# COMPACT_ATOMS: atom_id res chain seq x y z
N MET A 1 0.26 -29.24 -26.59
CA MET A 1 0.87 -29.47 -25.27
C MET A 1 -0.13 -29.03 -24.21
N LYS A 2 -0.45 -29.91 -23.26
CA LYS A 2 -1.37 -29.69 -22.14
C LYS A 2 -0.56 -29.64 -20.84
N ILE A 3 -1.12 -28.94 -19.84
CA ILE A 3 -0.74 -28.88 -18.41
C ILE A 3 0.41 -27.88 -18.15
N LEU A 4 0.19 -26.78 -17.43
CA LEU A 4 0.10 -26.75 -15.97
C LEU A 4 -1.08 -25.93 -15.44
N ALA A 5 -1.88 -26.58 -14.59
CA ALA A 5 -2.87 -25.98 -13.71
C ALA A 5 -2.35 -25.99 -12.26
N ASN A 6 -2.91 -25.08 -11.46
CA ASN A 6 -2.93 -24.98 -9.99
C ASN A 6 -1.66 -24.53 -9.27
N SER A 7 -1.70 -23.31 -8.70
CA SER A 7 -1.85 -23.10 -7.24
C SER A 7 -1.73 -21.62 -6.87
N ALA A 8 -2.82 -21.00 -6.40
CA ALA A 8 -2.83 -19.99 -5.31
C ALA A 8 -4.25 -19.46 -5.12
N LYS A 9 -5.05 -20.20 -4.35
CA LYS A 9 -6.21 -19.65 -3.68
C LYS A 9 -5.74 -18.99 -2.37
N LEU A 10 -6.30 -17.82 -2.07
CA LEU A 10 -6.48 -17.21 -0.74
C LEU A 10 -5.21 -16.76 0.02
N LEU A 11 -5.01 -15.43 0.12
CA LEU A 11 -5.36 -14.58 1.28
C LEU A 11 -4.49 -13.30 1.35
N GLY A 12 -5.13 -12.13 1.41
CA GLY A 12 -4.52 -10.85 1.81
C GLY A 12 -4.86 -9.65 0.89
N LEU A 13 -6.10 -9.50 0.44
CA LEU A 13 -6.99 -8.39 0.83
C LEU A 13 -6.39 -6.97 0.73
N VAL A 14 -6.36 -6.40 -0.49
CA VAL A 14 -7.13 -5.20 -0.87
C VAL A 14 -7.57 -5.38 -2.32
N ALA A 15 -8.52 -6.30 -2.53
CA ALA A 15 -9.36 -6.27 -3.72
C ALA A 15 -10.66 -5.61 -3.27
N LEU A 16 -10.76 -4.29 -3.45
CA LEU A 16 -12.04 -3.61 -3.38
C LEU A 16 -12.84 -4.09 -4.59
N THR A 17 -13.59 -5.18 -4.41
CA THR A 17 -14.54 -5.66 -5.42
C THR A 17 -15.66 -4.63 -5.51
N LEU A 18 -15.49 -3.64 -6.38
CA LEU A 18 -16.53 -2.70 -6.82
C LEU A 18 -17.53 -3.43 -7.72
N GLY A 19 -18.35 -4.29 -7.11
CA GLY A 19 -19.70 -4.51 -7.61
C GLY A 19 -20.56 -3.28 -7.27
N PRO A 20 -21.71 -3.05 -7.95
CA PRO A 20 -22.56 -1.90 -7.66
C PRO A 20 -23.15 -2.05 -6.24
N VAL A 21 -22.54 -1.39 -5.26
CA VAL A 21 -23.08 -1.32 -3.89
C VAL A 21 -24.11 -0.19 -3.84
N PRO A 22 -25.33 -0.44 -3.35
CA PRO A 22 -26.34 0.61 -3.20
C PRO A 22 -25.87 1.64 -2.16
N VAL A 23 -25.95 2.91 -2.53
CA VAL A 23 -25.55 4.07 -1.70
C VAL A 23 -26.43 4.12 -0.45
N LEU A 24 -25.85 3.86 0.72
CA LEU A 24 -26.44 4.23 2.01
C LEU A 24 -25.72 5.48 2.52
N LEU A 25 -26.43 6.61 2.52
CA LEU A 25 -26.01 7.86 3.13
C LEU A 25 -25.89 7.67 4.65
N MET A 26 -24.68 7.83 5.19
CA MET A 26 -24.48 8.08 6.62
C MET A 26 -23.47 9.20 6.83
N SER A 27 -23.97 10.29 7.39
CA SER A 27 -23.24 11.40 7.98
C SER A 27 -22.43 10.95 9.20
N VAL A 28 -21.12 11.20 9.21
CA VAL A 28 -20.31 11.14 10.44
C VAL A 28 -19.39 12.34 10.55
N THR A 29 -19.56 13.01 11.69
CA THR A 29 -18.84 14.16 12.21
C THR A 29 -17.42 13.81 12.64
N GLY A 30 -16.49 14.73 12.37
CA GLY A 30 -15.22 15.05 13.04
C GLY A 30 -14.51 13.98 13.87
N LEU A 31 -13.25 13.69 13.49
CA LEU A 31 -12.26 13.09 14.38
C LEU A 31 -10.98 13.92 14.37
N ASP A 32 -10.65 14.40 15.57
CA ASP A 32 -9.49 15.19 15.94
C ASP A 32 -8.16 14.47 15.69
N ALA A 33 -7.17 15.27 15.29
CA ALA A 33 -5.78 14.88 15.20
C ALA A 33 -5.17 14.78 16.61
N ALA A 34 -4.69 13.58 16.98
CA ALA A 34 -3.83 13.40 18.14
C ALA A 34 -2.39 13.19 17.68
N GLN A 35 -1.61 14.28 17.70
CA GLN A 35 -0.14 14.22 17.71
C GLN A 35 0.33 13.51 18.98
N ALA A 36 1.20 12.51 18.84
CA ALA A 36 1.97 11.96 19.94
C ALA A 36 3.46 12.29 19.73
N ASP A 37 3.96 13.20 20.56
CA ASP A 37 5.36 13.43 20.86
C ASP A 37 5.93 12.20 21.60
N SER A 38 7.12 11.75 21.21
CA SER A 38 7.93 10.82 22.00
C SER A 38 9.41 10.99 21.66
N SER A 39 9.96 12.11 22.16
CA SER A 39 11.38 12.25 22.45
C SER A 39 11.86 11.19 23.45
N LYS A 40 12.84 10.37 23.04
CA LYS A 40 13.97 9.84 23.84
C LYS A 40 14.80 8.87 23.00
N GLY A 41 15.81 9.42 22.33
CA GLY A 41 16.89 8.64 21.73
C GLY A 41 17.88 8.19 22.80
N ASN A 42 18.27 6.91 22.76
CA ASN A 42 19.51 6.42 23.36
C ASN A 42 20.32 5.76 22.23
N GLY A 43 21.36 6.46 21.78
CA GLY A 43 22.29 5.98 20.77
C GLY A 43 23.31 5.03 21.39
N ASN A 44 23.45 3.83 20.82
CA ASN A 44 24.59 2.96 21.09
C ASN A 44 25.71 3.29 20.10
N GLY A 45 26.77 3.93 20.58
CA GLY A 45 28.01 4.14 19.83
C GLY A 45 28.83 2.85 19.77
N ASN A 46 29.19 2.43 18.56
CA ASN A 46 30.18 1.38 18.31
C ASN A 46 31.59 1.91 18.60
N GLY A 47 32.21 1.44 19.68
CA GLY A 47 33.64 1.63 19.96
C GLY A 47 34.46 0.46 19.42
N ASN A 48 35.27 0.73 18.41
CA ASN A 48 36.22 -0.23 17.81
C ASN A 48 37.45 -0.36 18.74
N GLY A 49 37.65 -1.53 19.35
CA GLY A 49 38.75 -1.82 20.25
C GLY A 49 39.59 -3.00 19.75
N ASN A 50 40.66 -2.71 19.04
CA ASN A 50 41.67 -3.69 18.63
C ASN A 50 42.53 -4.08 19.85
N GLY A 51 42.51 -5.35 20.25
CA GLY A 51 43.15 -5.82 21.48
C GLY A 51 43.67 -7.24 21.34
N ASN A 52 44.85 -7.36 20.74
CA ASN A 52 45.67 -8.57 20.66
C ASN A 52 46.07 -9.08 22.05
N LYS A 53 45.60 -10.26 22.48
CA LYS A 53 46.24 -11.07 23.54
C LYS A 53 46.06 -12.56 23.30
N ASN A 54 47.18 -13.21 22.98
CA ASN A 54 47.40 -14.64 23.08
C ASN A 54 47.14 -15.11 24.52
N ASN A 55 46.51 -16.28 24.68
CA ASN A 55 46.79 -17.22 25.75
C ASN A 55 46.24 -18.59 25.36
N ASP A 56 47.16 -19.45 24.92
CA ASP A 56 47.01 -20.90 24.91
C ASP A 56 46.71 -21.40 26.33
N LYS A 57 45.56 -22.06 26.53
CA LYS A 57 45.47 -23.26 27.38
C LYS A 57 44.45 -24.22 26.79
N ASP A 58 45.03 -25.17 26.10
CA ASP A 58 44.53 -26.48 25.75
C ASP A 58 43.82 -27.18 26.93
N LYS A 59 42.62 -27.73 26.68
CA LYS A 59 42.15 -29.08 27.08
C LYS A 59 40.63 -29.21 27.15
N SER A 60 40.10 -29.81 26.09
CA SER A 60 39.32 -31.05 26.16
C SER A 60 37.82 -31.01 26.55
N LYS A 61 37.09 -31.78 25.72
CA LYS A 61 35.83 -32.49 25.93
C LYS A 61 34.54 -31.77 25.52
N LYS A 62 34.03 -32.30 24.39
CA LYS A 62 32.63 -32.31 23.99
C LYS A 62 31.73 -32.55 25.20
N ALA A 63 30.87 -31.59 25.48
CA ALA A 63 29.58 -31.82 26.11
C ALA A 63 28.58 -30.95 25.36
N TYR A 64 27.72 -31.60 24.59
CA TYR A 64 26.49 -31.02 24.08
C TYR A 64 25.65 -30.60 25.28
N LYS A 65 25.83 -29.37 25.77
CA LYS A 65 24.89 -28.74 26.70
C LYS A 65 23.81 -28.10 25.86
N ASN A 66 22.80 -28.92 25.56
CA ASN A 66 21.46 -28.47 25.25
C ASN A 66 20.91 -27.76 26.50
N SER A 67 21.33 -26.51 26.73
CA SER A 67 20.65 -25.61 27.67
C SER A 67 19.51 -24.98 26.89
N GLY A 68 18.40 -25.72 26.83
CA GLY A 68 17.11 -25.16 26.47
C GLY A 68 16.78 -24.03 27.44
N ASN A 69 17.09 -22.80 27.05
CA ASN A 69 16.46 -21.63 27.61
C ASN A 69 15.13 -21.48 26.86
N GLY A 70 14.20 -22.38 27.20
CA GLY A 70 12.81 -22.32 26.77
C GLY A 70 12.15 -21.10 27.39
N ASN A 71 12.37 -19.93 26.80
CA ASN A 71 11.42 -18.85 26.90
C ASN A 71 10.16 -19.37 26.23
N VAL A 72 9.19 -19.74 27.06
CA VAL A 72 7.80 -20.03 26.70
C VAL A 72 7.40 -19.02 25.63
N LYS A 73 7.22 -19.50 24.39
CA LYS A 73 6.65 -18.70 23.31
C LYS A 73 5.19 -18.48 23.68
N VAL A 74 4.95 -17.44 24.46
CA VAL A 74 3.64 -16.81 24.61
C VAL A 74 3.22 -16.37 23.20
N ASN A 75 1.99 -16.72 22.81
CA ASN A 75 1.36 -16.35 21.54
C ASN A 75 1.38 -14.83 21.31
N GLY A 76 2.48 -14.33 20.78
CA GLY A 76 2.60 -13.03 20.13
C GLY A 76 3.66 -13.20 19.06
N LYS A 77 3.38 -12.79 17.80
CA LYS A 77 4.38 -12.79 16.72
C LYS A 77 5.64 -12.13 17.28
N VAL A 78 6.65 -12.94 17.54
CA VAL A 78 7.85 -12.47 18.24
C VAL A 78 8.63 -11.69 17.21
N LYS A 79 9.20 -10.54 17.56
CA LYS A 79 9.99 -9.66 16.67
C LYS A 79 10.97 -10.39 15.72
N GLY A 80 11.37 -11.62 16.02
CA GLY A 80 12.16 -12.49 15.15
C GLY A 80 11.45 -12.99 13.87
N ASP A 81 10.13 -13.13 13.86
CA ASP A 81 9.36 -13.58 12.69
C ASP A 81 9.38 -12.49 11.59
N ILE A 82 9.09 -11.24 11.98
CA ILE A 82 9.21 -10.07 11.09
C ILE A 82 10.67 -9.85 10.67
N ALA A 83 11.65 -10.00 11.57
CA ALA A 83 13.06 -9.86 11.21
C ALA A 83 13.54 -10.93 10.19
N SER A 84 12.96 -12.13 10.25
CA SER A 84 13.23 -13.19 9.27
C SER A 84 12.60 -12.89 7.91
N GLU A 85 11.39 -12.31 7.89
CA GLU A 85 10.71 -11.87 6.67
C GLU A 85 11.41 -10.68 6.02
N LEU A 86 11.88 -9.72 6.82
CA LEU A 86 12.61 -8.52 6.37
C LEU A 86 14.09 -8.77 6.13
N LYS A 87 14.58 -10.01 6.22
CA LYS A 87 15.98 -10.35 5.96
C LYS A 87 16.39 -9.82 4.57
N GLY A 88 17.40 -8.94 4.47
CA GLY A 88 17.79 -8.33 3.19
C GLY A 88 17.02 -7.06 2.81
N MET A 89 16.06 -6.61 3.62
CA MET A 89 15.40 -5.30 3.48
C MET A 89 16.03 -4.22 4.37
N ASN A 90 17.29 -4.40 4.80
CA ASN A 90 17.99 -3.39 5.62
C ASN A 90 18.08 -2.03 4.91
N ALA A 91 18.09 -2.05 3.58
CA ALA A 91 18.13 -0.87 2.72
C ALA A 91 16.83 -0.04 2.74
N VAL A 92 15.75 -0.51 3.38
CA VAL A 92 14.52 0.29 3.57
C VAL A 92 14.78 1.56 4.37
N ARG A 93 15.80 1.53 5.25
CA ARG A 93 16.25 2.69 6.04
C ARG A 93 17.30 3.55 5.36
N ALA A 94 17.55 3.35 4.07
CA ALA A 94 18.47 4.19 3.32
C ALA A 94 17.99 5.65 3.35
N ASN A 95 18.95 6.59 3.44
CA ASN A 95 18.57 8.00 3.41
C ASN A 95 17.91 8.37 2.06
N PRO A 96 17.05 9.40 2.00
CA PRO A 96 16.34 9.75 0.77
C PRO A 96 17.26 10.01 -0.43
N ASN A 97 18.43 10.63 -0.20
CA ASN A 97 19.42 10.88 -1.25
C ASN A 97 20.01 9.58 -1.83
N ALA A 98 20.17 8.53 -1.02
CA ALA A 98 20.63 7.23 -1.46
C ALA A 98 19.56 6.52 -2.29
N LEU A 99 18.28 6.63 -1.94
CA LEU A 99 17.18 6.09 -2.76
C LEU A 99 17.12 6.77 -4.14
N ILE A 100 17.33 8.08 -4.21
CA ILE A 100 17.31 8.84 -5.48
C ILE A 100 18.47 8.46 -6.41
N ASN A 101 19.66 8.21 -5.86
CA ASN A 101 20.88 7.97 -6.65
C ASN A 101 21.27 6.49 -6.74
N ALA A 102 20.46 5.59 -6.20
CA ALA A 102 20.80 4.18 -6.17
C ALA A 102 20.85 3.59 -7.57
N ASN A 103 21.79 2.67 -7.79
CA ASN A 103 21.75 1.82 -8.98
C ASN A 103 20.43 1.02 -8.96
N PRO A 104 19.65 0.98 -10.05
CA PRO A 104 18.35 0.28 -10.10
C PRO A 104 18.39 -1.19 -9.70
N ASP A 105 19.53 -1.88 -9.85
CA ASP A 105 19.70 -3.29 -9.50
C ASP A 105 20.18 -3.52 -8.06
N SER A 106 20.69 -2.48 -7.40
CA SER A 106 21.09 -2.55 -5.99
C SER A 106 19.88 -2.73 -5.07
N GLU A 107 20.08 -3.27 -3.86
CA GLU A 107 18.99 -3.42 -2.87
C GLU A 107 18.26 -2.09 -2.61
N VAL A 108 19.01 -1.00 -2.48
CA VAL A 108 18.47 0.35 -2.30
C VAL A 108 17.65 0.80 -3.53
N GLY A 109 18.13 0.49 -4.75
CA GLY A 109 17.43 0.84 -5.99
C GLY A 109 16.15 0.04 -6.21
N ARG A 110 16.15 -1.25 -5.87
CA ARG A 110 14.92 -2.08 -5.94
C ARG A 110 13.88 -1.59 -4.94
N ILE A 111 14.30 -1.18 -3.75
CA ILE A 111 13.41 -0.58 -2.75
C ILE A 111 12.90 0.79 -3.19
N ALA A 112 13.75 1.63 -3.79
CA ALA A 112 13.32 2.90 -4.36
C ALA A 112 12.26 2.69 -5.45
N ALA A 113 12.46 1.71 -6.34
CA ALA A 113 11.47 1.35 -7.36
C ALA A 113 10.13 0.87 -6.74
N TYR A 114 10.17 0.08 -5.66
CA TYR A 114 8.95 -0.28 -4.93
C TYR A 114 8.25 0.94 -4.32
N ARG A 115 8.99 1.84 -3.67
CA ARG A 115 8.43 3.09 -3.12
C ARG A 115 7.72 3.90 -4.20
N ASP A 116 8.39 4.09 -5.33
CA ASP A 116 7.85 4.93 -6.41
C ASP A 116 6.60 4.28 -7.03
N ALA A 117 6.61 2.95 -7.21
CA ALA A 117 5.42 2.22 -7.65
C ALA A 117 4.25 2.32 -6.66
N ALA A 118 4.52 2.23 -5.35
CA ALA A 118 3.50 2.39 -4.33
C ALA A 118 2.91 3.82 -4.27
N LEU A 119 3.72 4.86 -4.52
CA LEU A 119 3.22 6.24 -4.66
C LEU A 119 2.32 6.38 -5.90
N ILE A 120 2.69 5.74 -7.02
CA ILE A 120 1.86 5.72 -8.23
C ILE A 120 0.52 5.01 -7.96
N THR A 121 0.52 3.89 -7.23
CA THR A 121 -0.73 3.22 -6.81
C THR A 121 -1.61 4.12 -5.96
N GLN A 122 -1.03 4.81 -4.97
CA GLN A 122 -1.78 5.77 -4.13
C GLN A 122 -2.40 6.88 -4.97
N GLN A 123 -1.63 7.46 -5.91
CA GLN A 123 -2.14 8.48 -6.82
C GLN A 123 -3.25 7.97 -7.72
N ALA A 124 -3.12 6.75 -8.26
CA ALA A 124 -4.16 6.12 -9.07
C ALA A 124 -5.42 5.84 -8.26
N ALA A 125 -5.29 5.44 -6.99
CA ALA A 125 -6.42 5.23 -6.08
C ALA A 125 -7.17 6.55 -5.83
N THR A 126 -6.46 7.65 -5.52
CA THR A 126 -7.07 8.98 -5.40
C THR A 126 -7.74 9.44 -6.70
N SER A 127 -7.18 9.08 -7.85
CA SER A 127 -7.79 9.41 -9.15
C SER A 127 -9.10 8.64 -9.37
N ALA A 128 -9.16 7.36 -8.99
CA ALA A 128 -10.39 6.56 -9.05
C ALA A 128 -11.46 7.08 -8.07
N GLU A 129 -11.07 7.45 -6.85
CA GLU A 129 -11.97 8.09 -5.88
C GLU A 129 -12.55 9.41 -6.41
N THR A 130 -11.72 10.23 -7.05
CA THR A 130 -12.15 11.50 -7.67
C THR A 130 -13.13 11.25 -8.81
N ALA A 131 -12.82 10.32 -9.72
CA ALA A 131 -13.70 9.99 -10.84
C ALA A 131 -15.06 9.41 -10.36
N LEU A 132 -15.05 8.66 -9.26
CA LEU A 132 -16.28 8.18 -8.64
C LEU A 132 -17.12 9.33 -8.05
N ALA A 133 -16.48 10.30 -7.38
CA ALA A 133 -17.15 11.49 -6.88
C ALA A 133 -17.77 12.32 -8.02
N ASP A 134 -17.06 12.46 -9.15
CA ASP A 134 -17.56 13.16 -10.33
C ASP A 134 -18.79 12.45 -10.94
N LEU A 135 -18.78 11.11 -10.99
CA LEU A 135 -19.94 10.33 -11.45
C LEU A 135 -21.15 10.52 -10.52
N VAL A 136 -20.94 10.58 -9.21
CA VAL A 136 -22.00 10.87 -8.23
C VAL A 136 -22.57 12.28 -8.45
N ALA A 137 -21.71 13.29 -8.66
CA ALA A 137 -22.12 14.66 -8.93
C ALA A 137 -22.89 14.79 -10.26
N ALA A 138 -22.46 14.08 -11.31
CA ALA A 138 -23.16 14.05 -12.60
C ALA A 138 -24.56 13.43 -12.47
N ARG A 139 -24.72 12.35 -11.70
CA ARG A 139 -26.02 11.74 -11.39
C ARG A 139 -26.92 12.67 -10.58
N GLN A 140 -26.35 13.41 -9.63
CA GLN A 140 -27.11 14.40 -8.88
C GLN A 140 -27.61 15.53 -9.80
N SER A 141 -26.78 15.97 -10.75
CA SER A 141 -27.15 16.99 -11.75
C SER A 141 -28.31 16.52 -12.63
N LEU A 142 -28.33 15.23 -13.01
CA LEU A 142 -29.46 14.64 -13.74
C LEU A 142 -30.75 14.68 -12.92
N ALA A 143 -30.69 14.26 -11.65
CA ALA A 143 -31.86 14.30 -10.77
C ALA A 143 -32.40 15.73 -10.56
N ILE A 144 -31.51 16.73 -10.48
CA ILE A 144 -31.89 18.15 -10.43
C ILE A 144 -32.56 18.59 -11.73
N ALA A 145 -32.00 18.20 -12.88
CA ALA A 145 -32.58 18.51 -14.19
C ALA A 145 -33.97 17.88 -14.35
N GLU A 146 -34.14 16.61 -13.98
CA GLU A 146 -35.43 15.91 -14.04
C GLU A 146 -36.50 16.54 -13.12
N ALA A 147 -36.08 17.17 -12.02
CA ALA A 147 -36.97 17.86 -11.09
C ALA A 147 -37.35 19.29 -11.52
N MET A 148 -36.77 19.82 -12.60
CA MET A 148 -37.12 21.15 -13.11
C MET A 148 -38.60 21.21 -13.55
N PRO A 149 -39.28 22.37 -13.37
CA PRO A 149 -40.63 22.56 -13.87
C PRO A 149 -40.67 22.39 -15.40
N ALA A 150 -41.84 21.99 -15.91
CA ALA A 150 -42.08 21.72 -17.32
C ALA A 150 -43.56 21.95 -17.66
N LEU A 151 -44.11 23.08 -17.19
CA LEU A 151 -45.51 23.45 -17.38
C LEU A 151 -45.70 24.28 -18.65
N THR A 152 -44.66 25.01 -19.09
CA THR A 152 -44.66 25.76 -20.35
C THR A 152 -43.74 25.11 -21.39
N ALA A 153 -43.92 25.49 -22.66
CA ALA A 153 -43.06 25.01 -23.74
C ALA A 153 -41.59 25.42 -23.52
N GLU A 154 -41.36 26.63 -23.01
CA GLU A 154 -40.03 27.15 -22.69
C GLU A 154 -39.37 26.36 -21.54
N GLU A 155 -40.15 26.02 -20.50
CA GLU A 155 -39.67 25.21 -19.38
C GLU A 155 -39.34 23.78 -19.80
N ILE A 156 -40.16 23.18 -20.68
CA ILE A 156 -39.87 21.86 -21.26
C ILE A 156 -38.54 21.88 -22.02
N VAL A 157 -38.34 22.88 -22.89
CA VAL A 157 -37.09 23.01 -23.66
C VAL A 157 -35.88 23.19 -22.74
N ALA A 158 -36.02 24.01 -21.68
CA ALA A 158 -34.94 24.22 -20.71
C ALA A 158 -34.60 22.94 -19.92
N ARG A 159 -35.63 22.19 -19.47
CA ARG A 159 -35.45 20.92 -18.79
C ARG A 159 -34.78 19.89 -19.68
N ASP A 160 -35.26 19.73 -20.91
CA ASP A 160 -34.73 18.73 -21.85
C ASP A 160 -33.26 19.03 -22.20
N ALA A 161 -32.91 20.32 -22.35
CA ALA A 161 -31.51 20.74 -22.51
C ALA A 161 -30.66 20.41 -21.27
N ALA A 162 -31.16 20.65 -20.05
CA ALA A 162 -30.45 20.31 -18.82
C ALA A 162 -30.25 18.80 -18.65
N ILE A 163 -31.26 17.98 -18.99
CA ILE A 163 -31.17 16.51 -18.99
C ILE A 163 -30.12 16.04 -20.00
N ALA A 164 -30.07 16.63 -21.20
CA ALA A 164 -29.09 16.26 -22.21
C ALA A 164 -27.64 16.56 -21.73
N VAL A 165 -27.42 17.72 -21.11
CA VAL A 165 -26.11 18.08 -20.53
C VAL A 165 -25.73 17.12 -19.40
N ALA A 166 -26.62 16.87 -18.45
CA ALA A 166 -26.35 15.95 -17.35
C ALA A 166 -26.09 14.52 -17.83
N SER A 167 -26.81 14.07 -18.86
CA SER A 167 -26.60 12.76 -19.49
C SER A 167 -25.22 12.65 -20.15
N SER A 168 -24.75 13.70 -20.83
CA SER A 168 -23.38 13.76 -21.37
C SER A 168 -22.35 13.69 -20.24
N ALA A 169 -22.55 14.47 -19.16
CA ALA A 169 -21.65 14.46 -18.01
C ALA A 169 -21.56 13.08 -17.34
N ILE A 170 -22.66 12.32 -17.27
CA ILE A 170 -22.64 10.94 -16.76
C ILE A 170 -21.79 10.02 -17.65
N ILE A 171 -21.90 10.14 -18.97
CA ILE A 171 -21.10 9.34 -19.92
C ILE A 171 -19.61 9.66 -19.76
N GLU A 172 -19.26 10.94 -19.69
CA GLU A 172 -17.89 11.41 -19.50
C GLU A 172 -17.32 10.92 -18.15
N ALA A 173 -18.05 11.12 -17.06
CA ALA A 173 -17.62 10.67 -15.73
C ALA A 173 -17.51 9.15 -15.63
N THR A 174 -18.40 8.39 -16.29
CA THR A 174 -18.30 6.93 -16.37
C THR A 174 -17.05 6.50 -17.13
N THR A 175 -16.74 7.16 -18.24
CA THR A 175 -15.54 6.89 -19.04
C THR A 175 -14.27 7.19 -18.23
N ALA A 176 -14.26 8.31 -17.50
CA ALA A 176 -13.16 8.70 -16.63
C ALA A 176 -12.95 7.69 -15.49
N LEU A 177 -14.04 7.20 -14.88
CA LEU A 177 -13.96 6.18 -13.82
C LEU A 177 -13.36 4.88 -14.33
N VAL A 178 -13.80 4.39 -15.50
CA VAL A 178 -13.22 3.18 -16.11
C VAL A 178 -11.72 3.36 -16.37
N ALA A 179 -11.32 4.50 -16.93
CA ALA A 179 -9.91 4.78 -17.18
C ALA A 179 -9.09 4.87 -15.89
N ALA A 180 -9.65 5.44 -14.82
CA ALA A 180 -9.01 5.52 -13.52
C ALA A 180 -8.86 4.14 -12.85
N ASP A 181 -9.88 3.29 -12.95
CA ASP A 181 -9.84 1.91 -12.45
C ASP A 181 -8.80 1.06 -13.21
N ASP A 182 -8.71 1.20 -14.54
CA ASP A 182 -7.68 0.54 -15.35
C ASP A 182 -6.27 1.00 -14.97
N SER A 183 -6.09 2.30 -14.72
CA SER A 183 -4.83 2.87 -14.24
C SER A 183 -4.47 2.34 -12.85
N LEU A 184 -5.44 2.23 -11.94
CA LEU A 184 -5.24 1.67 -10.61
C LEU A 184 -4.84 0.19 -10.67
N ALA A 185 -5.50 -0.60 -11.51
CA ALA A 185 -5.16 -2.01 -11.70
C ALA A 185 -3.73 -2.18 -12.25
N THR A 186 -3.34 -1.34 -13.21
CA THR A 186 -1.98 -1.32 -13.77
C THR A 186 -0.95 -0.93 -12.71
N ALA A 187 -1.22 0.12 -11.93
CA ALA A 187 -0.34 0.58 -10.87
C ALA A 187 -0.17 -0.47 -9.76
N ALA A 188 -1.26 -1.10 -9.32
CA ALA A 188 -1.22 -2.15 -8.31
C ALA A 188 -0.39 -3.36 -8.77
N SER A 189 -0.51 -3.77 -10.03
CA SER A 189 0.32 -4.85 -10.59
C SER A 189 1.80 -4.46 -10.67
N ALA A 190 2.10 -3.21 -11.04
CA ALA A 190 3.47 -2.71 -11.06
C ALA A 190 4.08 -2.63 -9.66
N GLU A 191 3.31 -2.20 -8.66
CA GLU A 191 3.72 -2.19 -7.26
C GLU A 191 4.02 -3.61 -6.75
N GLU A 192 3.14 -4.57 -7.03
CA GLU A 192 3.36 -5.97 -6.64
C GLU A 192 4.65 -6.54 -7.27
N ALA A 193 4.86 -6.29 -8.56
CA ALA A 193 6.08 -6.71 -9.25
C ALA A 193 7.34 -6.05 -8.66
N ALA A 194 7.25 -4.76 -8.30
CA ALA A 194 8.34 -4.03 -7.66
C ALA A 194 8.62 -4.55 -6.25
N LEU A 195 7.58 -4.88 -5.47
CA LEU A 195 7.70 -5.48 -4.15
C LEU A 195 8.40 -6.83 -4.23
N LEU A 196 7.97 -7.71 -5.13
CA LEU A 196 8.60 -9.00 -5.35
C LEU A 196 10.07 -8.86 -5.74
N ARG A 197 10.42 -7.88 -6.57
CA ARG A 197 11.82 -7.61 -6.92
C ARG A 197 12.61 -7.05 -5.73
N ALA A 198 12.01 -6.22 -4.88
CA ALA A 198 12.64 -5.68 -3.68
C ALA A 198 12.85 -6.74 -2.58
N THR A 199 12.00 -7.77 -2.53
CA THR A 199 12.06 -8.84 -1.53
C THR A 199 12.75 -10.10 -2.03
N ASP A 200 13.32 -10.09 -3.24
CA ASP A 200 13.89 -11.26 -3.92
C ASP A 200 12.89 -12.42 -4.06
N GLY A 201 11.64 -12.09 -4.38
CA GLY A 201 10.54 -13.02 -4.66
C GLY A 201 9.78 -13.49 -3.41
N ARG A 202 10.05 -12.91 -2.24
CA ARG A 202 9.35 -13.28 -1.00
C ARG A 202 8.06 -12.50 -0.84
N ILE A 203 7.01 -13.20 -0.43
CA ILE A 203 5.76 -12.59 0.00
C ILE A 203 5.92 -12.21 1.47
N LEU A 204 5.73 -10.92 1.78
CA LEU A 204 5.77 -10.41 3.15
C LEU A 204 4.43 -10.61 3.84
N SER A 205 4.43 -10.82 5.16
CA SER A 205 3.20 -10.69 5.93
C SER A 205 2.65 -9.26 5.88
N PRO A 206 1.35 -9.06 6.11
CA PRO A 206 0.78 -7.71 6.19
C PRO A 206 1.50 -6.83 7.22
N GLU A 207 1.94 -7.40 8.35
CA GLU A 207 2.66 -6.64 9.37
C GLU A 207 4.07 -6.24 8.92
N ALA A 208 4.80 -7.12 8.23
CA ALA A 208 6.10 -6.79 7.67
C ALA A 208 6.00 -5.76 6.53
N LEU A 209 4.98 -5.87 5.68
CA LEU A 209 4.72 -4.90 4.62
C LEU A 209 4.36 -3.52 5.19
N ALA A 210 3.51 -3.47 6.22
CA ALA A 210 3.16 -2.23 6.90
C ALA A 210 4.39 -1.54 7.49
N TYR A 211 5.29 -2.32 8.11
CA TYR A 211 6.57 -1.80 8.60
C TYR A 211 7.45 -1.22 7.49
N VAL A 212 7.56 -1.92 6.35
CA VAL A 212 8.32 -1.41 5.19
C VAL A 212 7.72 -0.11 4.67
N ARG A 213 6.40 -0.06 4.50
CA ARG A 213 5.71 1.15 4.02
C ARG A 213 5.92 2.33 4.95
N GLN A 214 5.79 2.12 6.26
CA GLN A 214 6.04 3.15 7.27
C GLN A 214 7.46 3.73 7.17
N GLU A 215 8.49 2.88 7.04
CA GLU A 215 9.88 3.34 6.95
C GLU A 215 10.18 4.05 5.62
N LEU A 216 9.41 3.78 4.56
CA LEU A 216 9.49 4.46 3.27
C LEU A 216 8.65 5.75 3.19
N GLY A 217 7.87 6.06 4.23
CA GLY A 217 6.97 7.22 4.26
C GLY A 217 5.75 7.07 3.36
N LEU A 218 5.26 5.83 3.20
CA LEU A 218 4.05 5.47 2.44
C LEU A 218 2.85 5.27 3.37
#